data_AF-A0AAJ3UXW7-F1
#
_entry.id   AF-A0AAJ3UXW7-F1
#
_cell.length_a   1.000
_cell.length_b   1.000
_cell.length_c   1.000
_cell.angle_alpha   90.00
_cell.angle_beta   90.00
_cell.angle_gamma   90.00
#
_symmetry.space_group_name_H-M   'P 1'
#
loop_
_entity.id
_entity.type
_entity.pdbx_description
1 polymer ?
#
loop_
_entity_poly.entity_id
_entity_poly.type
_entity_poly.pdbx_seq_one_letter_code
_entity_poly.pdbx_strand_id
1 'polypeptide(L)'
;MTAQDDFRAAGNPMFNDNKLKLGVFGTNCSNACAITLAETTFEPTFDHNVEIAKKLEAAGWECMVPIARWRGFGGPSNFNGVNMDTFTWAAALAAVTTKLQFFSTTHIPTLNPIVATKMATTIDHISKGRYGLNLVTGWFTPEMEMFGVPMMEHDTRYEYATEWMDIVETLWKRNGVTFEGEFLKVKDAFSEPKPYNKAGRPLLICAGASGKGLHFTAKFCDFNFGFMQDMESGAAWVKKVKDLARNEYNRDLGTFTACPVIVRETEKEAKEYYDYYVNQKGDWEACENICEVLQVQSQNHSAEMYQKFKERFVAGWGGYPIVGNPEQVADKLVDLSNTGVNGALLTMVDYNEELPFFNDRVMPLLKQAGLRN
;
A
#
# COMPACT_ATOMS: atom_id res chain seq x y z
N MET A 1 -17.31 -4.07 20.89
CA MET A 1 -16.58 -4.84 19.86
C MET A 1 -16.20 -3.83 18.79
N THR A 2 -14.91 -3.65 18.54
CA THR A 2 -14.39 -2.73 17.54
C THR A 2 -14.46 -3.36 16.15
N ALA A 3 -14.35 -2.58 15.07
CA ALA A 3 -14.27 -3.15 13.72
C ALA A 3 -13.09 -4.14 13.57
N GLN A 4 -12.00 -3.93 14.31
CA GLN A 4 -10.86 -4.85 14.33
C GLN A 4 -11.21 -6.21 14.95
N ASP A 5 -12.04 -6.21 16.00
CA ASP A 5 -12.54 -7.45 16.62
C ASP A 5 -13.41 -8.22 15.63
N ASP A 6 -14.24 -7.53 14.85
CA ASP A 6 -15.10 -8.15 13.83
C ASP A 6 -14.26 -8.79 12.72
N PHE A 7 -13.22 -8.09 12.23
CA PHE A 7 -12.30 -8.66 11.25
C PHE A 7 -11.50 -9.85 11.79
N ARG A 8 -11.05 -9.78 13.06
CA ARG A 8 -10.38 -10.88 13.74
C ARG A 8 -11.32 -12.09 13.87
N ALA A 9 -12.57 -11.87 14.30
CA ALA A 9 -13.58 -12.92 14.42
C ALA A 9 -13.96 -13.51 13.05
N ALA A 10 -13.85 -12.73 11.98
CA ALA A 10 -14.01 -13.18 10.60
C ALA A 10 -12.80 -13.97 10.05
N GLY A 11 -11.69 -14.06 10.81
CA GLY A 11 -10.48 -14.75 10.38
C GLY A 11 -9.70 -14.00 9.31
N ASN A 12 -9.82 -12.67 9.24
CA ASN A 12 -9.11 -11.89 8.23
C ASN A 12 -7.57 -11.94 8.45
N PRO A 13 -6.76 -12.15 7.39
CA PRO A 13 -5.31 -12.32 7.52
C PRO A 13 -4.59 -11.13 8.19
N MET A 14 -5.10 -9.91 8.01
CA MET A 14 -4.51 -8.70 8.56
C MET A 14 -4.66 -8.55 10.08
N PHE A 15 -5.50 -9.38 10.70
CA PHE A 15 -5.80 -9.35 12.13
C PHE A 15 -5.39 -10.64 12.86
N ASN A 16 -4.45 -11.39 12.28
CA ASN A 16 -3.78 -12.52 12.93
C ASN A 16 -2.89 -12.08 14.12
N ASP A 17 -2.33 -13.08 14.80
CA ASP A 17 -1.52 -12.88 16.01
C ASP A 17 -0.06 -12.49 15.77
N ASN A 18 0.38 -12.32 14.50
CA ASN A 18 1.74 -11.84 14.23
C ASN A 18 1.88 -10.40 14.72
N LYS A 19 2.93 -10.06 15.48
CA LYS A 19 3.14 -8.69 15.98
C LYS A 19 3.42 -7.70 14.84
N LEU A 20 4.20 -8.14 13.85
CA LEU A 20 4.51 -7.36 12.64
C LEU A 20 3.97 -8.09 11.41
N LYS A 21 3.04 -7.45 10.71
CA LYS A 21 2.49 -7.93 9.44
C LYS A 21 3.44 -7.57 8.30
N LEU A 22 3.56 -8.47 7.33
CA LEU A 22 4.39 -8.28 6.15
C LEU A 22 3.51 -8.36 4.90
N GLY A 23 3.72 -7.43 4.00
CA GLY A 23 3.15 -7.48 2.65
C GLY A 23 4.13 -6.99 1.61
N VAL A 24 3.72 -7.01 0.34
CA VAL A 24 4.49 -6.43 -0.78
C VAL A 24 3.70 -5.32 -1.45
N PHE A 25 4.40 -4.41 -2.14
CA PHE A 25 3.80 -3.25 -2.80
C PHE A 25 4.19 -3.15 -4.27
N GLY A 26 3.22 -2.82 -5.13
CA GLY A 26 3.50 -2.40 -6.50
C GLY A 26 3.86 -3.52 -7.48
N THR A 27 3.65 -4.79 -7.13
CA THR A 27 3.95 -5.93 -8.03
C THR A 27 3.12 -5.93 -9.33
N ASN A 28 2.09 -5.09 -9.42
CA ASN A 28 1.25 -4.92 -10.61
C ASN A 28 1.80 -3.92 -11.64
N CYS A 29 2.96 -3.29 -11.38
CA CYS A 29 3.54 -2.22 -12.18
C CYS A 29 4.98 -2.55 -12.60
N SER A 30 5.40 -2.13 -13.80
CA SER A 30 6.79 -2.27 -14.26
C SER A 30 7.76 -1.58 -13.29
N ASN A 31 8.85 -2.28 -12.94
CA ASN A 31 9.83 -1.86 -11.92
C ASN A 31 9.28 -1.74 -10.48
N ALA A 32 8.00 -2.05 -10.27
CA ALA A 32 7.29 -1.99 -9.00
C ALA A 32 7.51 -0.68 -8.22
N CYS A 33 8.49 -0.64 -7.33
CA CYS A 33 8.81 0.53 -6.50
C CYS A 33 10.27 1.00 -6.64
N ALA A 34 11.13 0.29 -7.36
CA ALA A 34 12.53 0.64 -7.55
C ALA A 34 12.73 1.40 -8.86
N ILE A 35 13.17 2.66 -8.79
CA ILE A 35 13.34 3.52 -9.98
C ILE A 35 14.74 3.27 -10.55
N THR A 36 14.94 2.11 -11.16
CA THR A 36 16.27 1.62 -11.55
C THR A 36 16.29 0.93 -12.91
N LEU A 37 17.46 0.93 -13.53
CA LEU A 37 17.85 0.20 -14.74
C LEU A 37 18.67 -1.06 -14.40
N ALA A 38 18.73 -1.45 -13.13
CA ALA A 38 19.35 -2.71 -12.73
C ALA A 38 18.64 -3.88 -13.41
N GLU A 39 19.42 -4.89 -13.77
CA GLU A 39 18.90 -6.10 -14.40
C GLU A 39 17.96 -6.82 -13.43
N THR A 40 16.81 -7.23 -13.95
CA THR A 40 15.76 -7.91 -13.19
C THR A 40 15.01 -8.84 -14.13
N THR A 41 14.51 -9.96 -13.60
CA THR A 41 13.57 -10.82 -14.32
C THR A 41 12.13 -10.38 -14.07
N PHE A 42 11.89 -9.44 -13.16
CA PHE A 42 10.56 -9.00 -12.80
C PHE A 42 9.85 -8.27 -13.96
N GLU A 43 8.84 -8.95 -14.51
CA GLU A 43 7.83 -8.36 -15.38
C GLU A 43 6.48 -8.20 -14.65
N PRO A 44 5.71 -7.13 -14.91
CA PRO A 44 4.37 -6.94 -14.37
C PRO A 44 3.34 -7.77 -15.13
N THR A 45 3.56 -9.09 -15.19
CA THR A 45 2.65 -10.08 -15.80
C THR A 45 1.82 -10.80 -14.74
N PHE A 46 0.69 -11.38 -15.17
CA PHE A 46 -0.20 -12.06 -14.23
C PHE A 46 0.50 -13.31 -13.67
N ASP A 47 1.18 -14.07 -14.51
CA ASP A 47 1.89 -15.28 -14.12
C ASP A 47 2.99 -14.98 -13.10
N HIS A 48 3.79 -13.92 -13.29
CA HIS A 48 4.76 -13.49 -12.28
C HIS A 48 4.09 -13.12 -10.96
N ASN A 49 2.97 -12.40 -11.01
CA ASN A 49 2.24 -12.04 -9.80
C ASN A 49 1.63 -13.27 -9.10
N VAL A 50 1.19 -14.30 -9.83
CA VAL A 50 0.75 -15.58 -9.27
C VAL A 50 1.91 -16.26 -8.56
N GLU A 51 3.08 -16.33 -9.19
CA GLU A 51 4.27 -16.92 -8.56
C GLU A 51 4.66 -16.20 -7.26
N ILE A 52 4.69 -14.86 -7.28
CA ILE A 52 4.95 -14.04 -6.09
C ILE A 52 3.92 -14.35 -5.01
N ALA A 53 2.62 -14.35 -5.35
CA ALA A 53 1.55 -14.63 -4.40
C ALA A 53 1.68 -16.04 -3.78
N LYS A 54 2.08 -17.05 -4.57
CA LYS A 54 2.31 -18.40 -4.04
C LYS A 54 3.50 -18.46 -3.06
N LYS A 55 4.61 -17.78 -3.37
CA LYS A 55 5.78 -17.71 -2.47
C LYS A 55 5.42 -17.02 -1.15
N LEU A 56 4.69 -15.91 -1.22
CA LEU A 56 4.19 -15.16 -0.06
C LEU A 56 3.23 -16.00 0.81
N GLU A 57 2.25 -16.67 0.20
CA GLU A 57 1.29 -17.52 0.91
C GLU A 57 1.95 -18.72 1.59
N ALA A 58 2.93 -19.35 0.94
CA ALA A 58 3.68 -20.47 1.48
C ALA A 58 4.51 -20.06 2.72
N ALA A 59 5.12 -18.87 2.68
CA ALA A 59 5.88 -18.31 3.80
C ALA A 59 5.01 -17.63 4.86
N GLY A 60 3.69 -17.53 4.64
CA GLY A 60 2.74 -16.98 5.59
C GLY A 60 2.75 -15.46 5.70
N TRP A 61 3.05 -14.75 4.61
CA TRP A 61 2.87 -13.29 4.51
C TRP A 61 1.38 -12.91 4.53
N GLU A 62 1.08 -11.66 4.87
CA GLU A 62 -0.29 -11.22 5.07
C GLU A 62 -0.93 -10.65 3.80
N CYS A 63 -0.23 -9.80 3.03
CA CYS A 63 -0.91 -9.07 1.96
C CYS A 63 -0.07 -8.69 0.74
N MET A 64 -0.80 -8.34 -0.33
CA MET A 64 -0.26 -7.68 -1.51
C MET A 64 -1.08 -6.41 -1.79
N VAL A 65 -0.39 -5.29 -1.98
CA VAL A 65 -1.01 -3.99 -2.27
C VAL A 65 -0.56 -3.51 -3.65
N PRO A 66 -1.48 -3.22 -4.58
CA PRO A 66 -1.13 -2.72 -5.90
C PRO A 66 -1.07 -1.18 -5.93
N ILE A 67 -0.35 -0.63 -6.90
CA ILE A 67 -0.38 0.81 -7.22
C ILE A 67 -1.48 1.05 -8.25
N ALA A 68 -2.34 2.04 -8.02
CA ALA A 68 -3.25 2.55 -9.05
C ALA A 68 -2.50 3.54 -9.94
N ARG A 69 -1.89 3.03 -11.01
CA ARG A 69 -1.13 3.81 -11.98
C ARG A 69 -1.73 3.64 -13.36
N TRP A 70 -1.90 4.74 -14.07
CA TRP A 70 -2.41 4.77 -15.44
C TRP A 70 -1.38 5.30 -16.43
N ARG A 71 -0.41 6.09 -15.95
CA ARG A 71 0.64 6.69 -16.78
C ARG A 71 1.99 6.69 -16.08
N GLY A 72 3.04 6.22 -16.78
CA GLY A 72 4.41 6.22 -16.26
C GLY A 72 5.02 7.61 -16.11
N PHE A 73 6.16 7.65 -15.43
CA PHE A 73 6.90 8.88 -15.13
C PHE A 73 8.01 9.22 -16.13
N GLY A 74 8.11 8.49 -17.25
CA GLY A 74 9.18 8.70 -18.23
C GLY A 74 10.54 8.20 -17.72
N GLY A 75 11.62 8.82 -18.20
CA GLY A 75 12.98 8.30 -18.02
C GLY A 75 13.26 7.05 -18.85
N PRO A 76 14.52 6.57 -18.91
CA PRO A 76 14.88 5.37 -19.66
C PRO A 76 14.12 4.10 -19.26
N SER A 77 13.72 3.97 -17.98
CA SER A 77 12.89 2.85 -17.52
C SER A 77 11.42 2.98 -17.89
N ASN A 78 10.97 4.19 -18.28
CA ASN A 78 9.56 4.58 -18.28
C ASN A 78 8.87 4.12 -16.98
N PHE A 79 9.44 4.50 -15.83
CA PHE A 79 9.10 3.94 -14.52
C PHE A 79 7.58 3.92 -14.30
N ASN A 80 7.05 2.75 -13.89
CA ASN A 80 5.61 2.50 -13.76
C ASN A 80 4.80 2.81 -15.05
N GLY A 81 5.37 2.55 -16.23
CA GLY A 81 4.75 2.76 -17.53
C GLY A 81 3.85 1.62 -18.01
N VAL A 82 4.09 0.39 -17.55
CA VAL A 82 3.24 -0.78 -17.84
C VAL A 82 2.58 -1.22 -16.54
N ASN A 83 1.26 -1.20 -16.49
CA ASN A 83 0.50 -1.41 -15.25
C ASN A 83 -0.75 -2.25 -15.50
N MET A 84 -1.08 -3.12 -14.54
CA MET A 84 -2.37 -3.81 -14.51
C MET A 84 -3.42 -3.02 -13.73
N ASP A 85 -4.69 -3.14 -14.15
CA ASP A 85 -5.84 -2.66 -13.37
C ASP A 85 -5.92 -3.38 -12.01
N THR A 86 -6.18 -2.63 -10.93
CA THR A 86 -6.04 -3.14 -9.57
C THR A 86 -7.23 -3.99 -9.09
N PHE A 87 -8.42 -3.81 -9.68
CA PHE A 87 -9.60 -4.60 -9.32
C PHE A 87 -9.57 -5.98 -9.97
N THR A 88 -9.34 -6.03 -11.28
CA THR A 88 -9.22 -7.29 -12.01
C THR A 88 -7.99 -8.09 -11.57
N TRP A 89 -6.86 -7.42 -11.32
CA TRP A 89 -5.66 -8.03 -10.73
C TRP A 89 -5.95 -8.69 -9.37
N ALA A 90 -6.61 -7.97 -8.45
CA ALA A 90 -6.95 -8.50 -7.13
C ALA A 90 -7.95 -9.67 -7.23
N ALA A 91 -8.96 -9.57 -8.10
CA ALA A 91 -9.93 -10.64 -8.35
C ALA A 91 -9.26 -11.93 -8.81
N ALA A 92 -8.37 -11.83 -9.80
CA ALA A 92 -7.70 -12.98 -10.40
C ALA A 92 -6.74 -13.65 -9.41
N LEU A 93 -5.94 -12.87 -8.67
CA LEU A 93 -5.03 -13.42 -7.65
C LEU A 93 -5.77 -14.02 -6.46
N ALA A 94 -6.86 -13.39 -6.02
CA ALA A 94 -7.68 -13.92 -4.94
C ALA A 94 -8.28 -15.29 -5.27
N ALA A 95 -8.64 -15.53 -6.54
CA ALA A 95 -9.21 -16.79 -7.01
C ALA A 95 -8.20 -17.96 -7.01
N VAL A 96 -6.91 -17.66 -7.12
CA VAL A 96 -5.83 -18.67 -7.17
C VAL A 96 -5.04 -18.76 -5.86
N THR A 97 -5.50 -18.12 -4.78
CA THR A 97 -4.86 -18.12 -3.45
C THR A 97 -5.89 -18.40 -2.36
N THR A 98 -5.43 -18.68 -1.14
CA THR A 98 -6.31 -19.13 -0.05
C THR A 98 -6.12 -18.41 1.29
N LYS A 99 -5.00 -17.71 1.50
CA LYS A 99 -4.62 -17.09 2.76
C LYS A 99 -4.27 -15.61 2.64
N LEU A 100 -3.75 -15.16 1.50
CA LEU A 100 -3.33 -13.76 1.35
C LEU A 100 -4.50 -12.78 1.30
N GLN A 101 -4.34 -11.62 1.93
CA GLN A 101 -5.19 -10.45 1.74
C GLN A 101 -4.76 -9.70 0.47
N PHE A 102 -5.71 -9.43 -0.41
CA PHE A 102 -5.48 -8.58 -1.60
C PHE A 102 -6.17 -7.25 -1.44
N PHE A 103 -5.52 -6.22 -1.96
CA PHE A 103 -6.09 -4.89 -2.08
C PHE A 103 -6.30 -4.53 -3.54
N SER A 104 -7.32 -3.73 -3.82
CA SER A 104 -7.33 -2.85 -5.00
C SER A 104 -7.03 -1.43 -4.56
N THR A 105 -6.45 -0.62 -5.43
CA THR A 105 -6.27 0.82 -5.18
C THR A 105 -7.16 1.59 -6.15
N THR A 106 -7.94 2.54 -5.64
CA THR A 106 -8.86 3.35 -6.44
C THR A 106 -8.59 4.83 -6.26
N HIS A 107 -8.47 5.54 -7.39
CA HIS A 107 -8.62 7.00 -7.41
C HIS A 107 -10.10 7.32 -7.29
N ILE A 108 -10.53 7.71 -6.10
CA ILE A 108 -11.94 7.93 -5.78
C ILE A 108 -12.65 8.83 -6.81
N PRO A 109 -12.07 9.96 -7.26
CA PRO A 109 -12.74 10.84 -8.23
C PRO A 109 -12.95 10.22 -9.61
N THR A 110 -12.25 9.15 -9.98
CA THR A 110 -12.33 8.55 -11.32
C THR A 110 -13.25 7.32 -11.39
N LEU A 111 -13.82 6.88 -10.26
CA LEU A 111 -14.66 5.68 -10.20
C LEU A 111 -15.98 5.95 -9.49
N ASN A 112 -17.09 5.62 -10.17
CA ASN A 112 -18.42 5.74 -9.58
C ASN A 112 -18.55 4.85 -8.31
N PRO A 113 -19.10 5.37 -7.19
CA PRO A 113 -19.17 4.64 -5.93
C PRO A 113 -20.01 3.35 -6.00
N ILE A 114 -21.06 3.33 -6.82
CA ILE A 114 -21.93 2.15 -6.98
C ILE A 114 -21.16 1.04 -7.70
N VAL A 115 -20.37 1.39 -8.73
CA VAL A 115 -19.54 0.45 -9.48
C VAL A 115 -18.44 -0.12 -8.58
N ALA A 116 -17.74 0.75 -7.83
CA ALA A 116 -16.72 0.33 -6.88
C ALA A 116 -17.29 -0.61 -5.81
N THR A 117 -18.48 -0.31 -5.28
CA THR A 117 -19.16 -1.17 -4.29
C THR A 117 -19.39 -2.57 -4.84
N LYS A 118 -19.88 -2.69 -6.09
CA LYS A 118 -20.13 -3.98 -6.74
C LYS A 118 -18.85 -4.76 -7.00
N MET A 119 -17.81 -4.10 -7.52
CA MET A 119 -16.51 -4.75 -7.73
C MET A 119 -15.90 -5.22 -6.42
N ALA A 120 -15.83 -4.34 -5.42
CA ALA A 120 -15.29 -4.65 -4.10
C ALA A 120 -16.02 -5.85 -3.45
N THR A 121 -17.35 -5.86 -3.51
CA THR A 121 -18.14 -6.95 -2.94
C THR A 121 -17.93 -8.26 -3.72
N THR A 122 -17.84 -8.20 -5.04
CA THR A 122 -17.57 -9.39 -5.87
C THR A 122 -16.22 -10.00 -5.52
N ILE A 123 -15.17 -9.18 -5.38
CA ILE A 123 -13.83 -9.66 -5.03
C ILE A 123 -13.80 -10.18 -3.58
N ASP A 124 -14.54 -9.56 -2.67
CA ASP A 124 -14.70 -10.05 -1.30
C ASP A 124 -15.32 -11.46 -1.26
N HIS A 125 -16.31 -11.75 -2.12
CA HIS A 125 -16.84 -13.10 -2.30
C HIS A 125 -15.83 -14.07 -2.93
N ILE A 126 -15.12 -13.66 -3.99
CA ILE A 126 -14.07 -14.49 -4.63
C ILE A 126 -13.00 -14.88 -3.61
N SER A 127 -12.55 -13.90 -2.83
CA SER A 127 -11.47 -14.07 -1.85
C SER A 127 -11.94 -14.74 -0.55
N LYS A 128 -13.25 -14.89 -0.34
CA LYS A 128 -13.88 -15.34 0.92
C LYS A 128 -13.50 -14.45 2.10
N GLY A 129 -13.61 -13.13 1.95
CA GLY A 129 -13.35 -12.16 3.00
C GLY A 129 -11.91 -11.67 3.11
N ARG A 130 -11.04 -12.01 2.13
CA ARG A 130 -9.63 -11.61 2.07
C ARG A 130 -9.37 -10.45 1.10
N TYR A 131 -10.35 -9.56 0.98
CA TYR A 131 -10.27 -8.39 0.12
C TYR A 131 -10.29 -7.09 0.91
N GLY A 132 -9.60 -6.08 0.37
CA GLY A 132 -9.65 -4.72 0.86
C GLY A 132 -9.53 -3.68 -0.24
N LEU A 133 -9.83 -2.44 0.10
CA LEU A 133 -9.80 -1.31 -0.81
C LEU A 133 -8.90 -0.21 -0.25
N ASN A 134 -7.91 0.18 -1.05
CA ASN A 134 -7.06 1.34 -0.82
C ASN A 134 -7.67 2.57 -1.48
N LEU A 135 -8.02 3.53 -0.65
CA LEU A 135 -8.73 4.74 -0.98
C LEU A 135 -7.75 5.88 -1.19
N VAL A 136 -7.56 6.31 -2.44
CA VAL A 136 -6.71 7.45 -2.77
C VAL A 136 -7.51 8.51 -3.50
N THR A 137 -7.25 9.78 -3.20
CA THR A 137 -8.01 10.88 -3.79
C THR A 137 -7.43 11.39 -5.11
N GLY A 138 -6.35 10.78 -5.60
CA GLY A 138 -5.56 11.28 -6.72
C GLY A 138 -4.68 12.48 -6.34
N TRP A 139 -3.53 12.59 -6.99
CA TRP A 139 -2.58 13.70 -6.84
C TRP A 139 -1.86 14.06 -8.13
N PHE A 140 -1.81 13.13 -9.09
CA PHE A 140 -1.16 13.36 -10.36
C PHE A 140 -2.15 13.85 -11.41
N THR A 141 -2.14 15.16 -11.68
CA THR A 141 -3.10 15.83 -12.59
C THR A 141 -3.19 15.18 -13.97
N PRO A 142 -2.08 14.88 -14.68
CA PRO A 142 -2.14 14.18 -15.96
C PRO A 142 -2.92 12.86 -15.97
N GLU A 143 -2.96 12.12 -14.85
CA GLU A 143 -3.81 10.92 -14.76
C GLU A 143 -5.28 11.26 -14.57
N MET A 144 -5.61 12.24 -13.71
CA MET A 144 -7.01 12.61 -13.49
C MET A 144 -7.65 13.14 -14.78
N GLU A 145 -6.88 13.94 -15.55
CA GLU A 145 -7.33 14.51 -16.82
C GLU A 145 -7.58 13.45 -17.90
N MET A 146 -6.89 12.30 -17.88
CA MET A 146 -7.19 11.18 -18.80
C MET A 146 -8.63 10.65 -18.63
N PHE A 147 -9.19 10.77 -17.43
CA PHE A 147 -10.57 10.39 -17.12
C PHE A 147 -11.56 11.55 -17.26
N GLY A 148 -11.11 12.70 -17.76
CA GLY A 148 -11.93 13.92 -17.83
C GLY A 148 -12.26 14.51 -16.45
N VAL A 149 -11.50 14.15 -15.42
CA VAL A 149 -11.71 14.64 -14.04
C VAL A 149 -10.71 15.76 -13.77
N PRO A 150 -11.15 17.01 -13.54
CA PRO A 150 -10.24 18.08 -13.14
C PRO A 150 -9.66 17.80 -11.75
N MET A 151 -8.40 18.17 -11.54
CA MET A 151 -7.79 18.08 -10.21
C MET A 151 -8.49 19.05 -9.26
N MET A 152 -9.24 18.52 -8.30
CA MET A 152 -9.84 19.31 -7.23
C MET A 152 -8.76 19.82 -6.27
N GLU A 153 -9.06 20.93 -5.58
CA GLU A 153 -8.24 21.45 -4.50
C GLU A 153 -7.98 20.40 -3.41
N HIS A 154 -6.81 20.49 -2.77
CA HIS A 154 -6.29 19.40 -1.93
C HIS A 154 -7.30 18.91 -0.88
N ASP A 155 -7.94 19.81 -0.15
CA ASP A 155 -8.89 19.46 0.92
C ASP A 155 -10.25 19.03 0.38
N THR A 156 -10.74 19.69 -0.67
CA THR A 156 -11.99 19.35 -1.38
C THR A 156 -11.99 17.92 -1.89
N ARG A 157 -10.83 17.40 -2.28
CA ARG A 157 -10.68 15.98 -2.65
C ARG A 157 -11.11 15.01 -1.53
N TYR A 158 -10.86 15.34 -0.27
CA TYR A 158 -11.27 14.51 0.87
C TYR A 158 -12.74 14.72 1.24
N GLU A 159 -13.31 15.88 0.93
CA GLU A 159 -14.75 16.15 1.09
C GLU A 159 -15.55 15.34 0.06
N TYR A 160 -15.11 15.34 -1.21
CA TYR A 160 -15.61 14.44 -2.25
C TYR A 160 -15.50 12.97 -1.82
N ALA A 161 -14.33 12.56 -1.32
CA ALA A 161 -14.11 11.18 -0.88
C ALA A 161 -15.00 10.79 0.30
N THR A 162 -15.35 11.73 1.17
CA THR A 162 -16.26 11.50 2.29
C THR A 162 -17.67 11.19 1.78
N GLU A 163 -18.21 11.98 0.84
CA GLU A 163 -19.51 11.68 0.21
C GLU A 163 -19.49 10.33 -0.49
N TRP A 164 -18.40 10.03 -1.20
CA TRP A 164 -18.22 8.76 -1.89
C TRP A 164 -18.28 7.59 -0.91
N MET A 165 -17.57 7.68 0.22
CA MET A 165 -17.57 6.64 1.25
C MET A 165 -18.92 6.52 1.96
N ASP A 166 -19.63 7.63 2.20
CA ASP A 166 -20.96 7.59 2.83
C ASP A 166 -21.97 6.81 1.95
N ILE A 167 -21.87 6.92 0.62
CA ILE A 167 -22.63 6.10 -0.34
C ILE A 167 -22.19 4.63 -0.27
N VAL A 168 -20.89 4.36 -0.36
CA VAL A 168 -20.35 2.98 -0.39
C VAL A 168 -20.64 2.21 0.89
N GLU A 169 -20.37 2.78 2.07
CA GLU A 169 -20.68 2.14 3.35
C GLU A 169 -22.17 1.87 3.51
N THR A 170 -23.02 2.78 3.02
CA THR A 170 -24.46 2.59 3.04
C THR A 170 -24.84 1.38 2.19
N LEU A 171 -24.31 1.27 0.98
CA LEU A 171 -24.62 0.16 0.06
C LEU A 171 -24.11 -1.19 0.58
N TRP A 172 -23.02 -1.24 1.35
CA TRP A 172 -22.58 -2.47 2.01
C TRP A 172 -23.51 -2.94 3.14
N LYS A 173 -24.19 -2.01 3.82
CA LYS A 173 -25.05 -2.33 4.98
C LYS A 173 -26.52 -2.55 4.61
N ARG A 174 -27.03 -1.82 3.60
CA ARG A 174 -28.46 -1.82 3.25
C ARG A 174 -28.69 -1.61 1.76
N ASN A 175 -29.91 -1.90 1.32
CA ASN A 175 -30.37 -1.62 -0.05
C ASN A 175 -31.06 -0.26 -0.11
N GLY A 176 -30.95 0.38 -1.27
CA GLY A 176 -31.58 1.67 -1.54
C GLY A 176 -30.82 2.81 -0.85
N VAL A 177 -30.11 3.62 -1.64
CA VAL A 177 -29.57 4.91 -1.19
C VAL A 177 -29.90 5.99 -2.19
N THR A 178 -30.63 6.99 -1.72
CA THR A 178 -30.70 8.30 -2.37
C THR A 178 -29.80 9.23 -1.58
N PHE A 179 -28.86 9.86 -2.26
CA PHE A 179 -27.86 10.76 -1.67
C PHE A 179 -27.79 12.01 -2.55
N GLU A 180 -27.89 13.17 -1.92
CA GLU A 180 -27.77 14.47 -2.57
C GLU A 180 -26.74 15.31 -1.80
N GLY A 181 -25.48 15.13 -2.16
CA GLY A 181 -24.38 15.91 -1.62
C GLY A 181 -24.01 17.11 -2.50
N GLU A 182 -22.95 17.78 -2.09
CA GLU A 182 -22.31 18.86 -2.83
C GLU A 182 -21.70 18.33 -4.14
N PHE A 183 -21.04 17.17 -4.08
CA PHE A 183 -20.31 16.61 -5.20
C PHE A 183 -21.03 15.46 -5.89
N LEU A 184 -21.67 14.59 -5.10
CA LEU A 184 -22.27 13.35 -5.58
C LEU A 184 -23.78 13.35 -5.42
N LYS A 185 -24.46 12.88 -6.47
CA LYS A 185 -25.90 12.65 -6.46
C LYS A 185 -26.18 11.26 -6.97
N VAL A 186 -26.84 10.45 -6.15
CA VAL A 186 -27.35 9.13 -6.54
C VAL A 186 -28.81 9.03 -6.13
N LYS A 187 -29.61 8.39 -6.97
CA LYS A 187 -31.04 8.21 -6.74
C LYS A 187 -31.34 6.72 -6.70
N ASP A 188 -31.91 6.27 -5.58
CA ASP A 188 -32.34 4.88 -5.37
C ASP A 188 -31.27 3.85 -5.77
N ALA A 189 -30.01 4.14 -5.44
CA ALA A 189 -28.90 3.26 -5.77
C ALA A 189 -28.96 1.95 -4.98
N PHE A 190 -28.59 0.85 -5.62
CA PHE A 190 -28.79 -0.50 -5.12
C PHE A 190 -27.56 -1.37 -5.38
N SER A 191 -27.15 -2.17 -4.38
CA SER A 191 -26.06 -3.14 -4.54
C SER A 191 -26.30 -4.39 -3.71
N GLU A 192 -26.37 -5.53 -4.40
CA GLU A 192 -26.33 -6.89 -3.87
C GLU A 192 -25.32 -7.72 -4.71
N PRO A 193 -24.74 -8.80 -4.17
CA PRO A 193 -24.87 -9.26 -2.78
C PRO A 193 -24.21 -8.29 -1.77
N LYS A 194 -24.45 -8.46 -0.48
CA LYS A 194 -23.66 -7.81 0.59
C LYS A 194 -22.27 -8.45 0.73
N PRO A 195 -21.29 -7.76 1.34
CA PRO A 195 -19.96 -8.31 1.56
C PRO A 195 -19.97 -9.70 2.20
N TYR A 196 -19.07 -10.57 1.75
CA TYR A 196 -18.85 -11.89 2.32
C TYR A 196 -18.26 -11.80 3.72
N ASN A 197 -17.36 -10.83 3.93
CA ASN A 197 -16.71 -10.61 5.20
C ASN A 197 -17.74 -10.31 6.29
N LYS A 198 -17.68 -11.05 7.41
CA LYS A 198 -18.62 -10.92 8.53
C LYS A 198 -18.51 -9.58 9.27
N ALA A 199 -17.43 -8.83 9.06
CA ALA A 199 -17.34 -7.44 9.50
C ALA A 199 -18.30 -6.49 8.72
N GLY A 200 -19.04 -7.01 7.73
CA GLY A 200 -20.05 -6.27 6.99
C GLY A 200 -19.49 -5.37 5.90
N ARG A 201 -18.17 -5.35 5.69
CA ARG A 201 -17.48 -4.67 4.60
C ARG A 201 -16.08 -5.24 4.34
N PRO A 202 -15.51 -5.00 3.15
CA PRO A 202 -14.08 -5.17 2.91
C PRO A 202 -13.23 -4.29 3.84
N LEU A 203 -11.96 -4.69 3.99
CA LEU A 203 -10.98 -3.95 4.77
C LEU A 203 -10.58 -2.67 4.04
N LEU A 204 -10.45 -1.55 4.74
CA LEU A 204 -10.18 -0.25 4.14
C LEU A 204 -8.82 0.28 4.54
N ILE A 205 -8.08 0.81 3.56
CA ILE A 205 -6.79 1.46 3.79
C ILE A 205 -6.70 2.79 3.06
N CYS A 206 -5.86 3.70 3.53
CA CYS A 206 -5.59 4.99 2.90
C CYS A 206 -4.16 5.43 3.22
N ALA A 207 -3.60 6.31 2.38
CA ALA A 207 -2.26 6.90 2.54
C ALA A 207 -2.31 8.41 2.83
N GLY A 208 -3.39 8.90 3.44
CA GLY A 208 -3.58 10.32 3.75
C GLY A 208 -2.60 10.80 4.83
N ALA A 209 -1.71 11.73 4.50
CA ALA A 209 -0.73 12.29 5.44
C ALA A 209 -1.07 13.72 5.92
N SER A 210 -1.90 14.45 5.16
CA SER A 210 -2.35 15.80 5.50
C SER A 210 -3.36 15.79 6.66
N GLY A 211 -3.67 16.97 7.22
CA GLY A 211 -4.68 17.08 8.30
C GLY A 211 -6.02 16.47 7.88
N LYS A 212 -6.61 16.94 6.77
CA LYS A 212 -7.86 16.38 6.24
C LYS A 212 -7.74 14.90 5.86
N GLY A 213 -6.62 14.49 5.27
CA GLY A 213 -6.39 13.10 4.91
C GLY A 213 -6.36 12.15 6.11
N LEU A 214 -5.69 12.56 7.20
CA LEU A 214 -5.66 11.79 8.43
C LEU A 214 -7.04 11.68 9.09
N HIS A 215 -7.83 12.75 9.08
CA HIS A 215 -9.21 12.71 9.57
C HIS A 215 -10.09 11.78 8.72
N PHE A 216 -9.95 11.82 7.39
CA PHE A 216 -10.64 10.88 6.50
C PHE A 216 -10.25 9.43 6.82
N THR A 217 -8.95 9.13 6.93
CA THR A 217 -8.48 7.79 7.27
C THR A 217 -9.00 7.35 8.64
N ALA A 218 -8.90 8.21 9.65
CA ALA A 218 -9.36 7.92 11.01
C ALA A 218 -10.88 7.67 11.08
N LYS A 219 -11.67 8.36 10.26
CA LYS A 219 -13.12 8.15 10.16
C LYS A 219 -13.48 6.82 9.50
N PHE A 220 -12.85 6.47 8.38
CA PHE A 220 -13.33 5.37 7.52
C PHE A 220 -12.44 4.12 7.47
N CYS A 221 -11.12 4.27 7.58
CA CYS A 221 -10.19 3.19 7.25
C CYS A 221 -9.77 2.36 8.47
N ASP A 222 -9.19 1.19 8.22
CA ASP A 222 -8.68 0.26 9.24
C ASP A 222 -7.16 0.35 9.38
N PHE A 223 -6.45 0.75 8.31
CA PHE A 223 -5.02 1.06 8.35
C PHE A 223 -4.69 2.35 7.61
N ASN A 224 -3.74 3.12 8.15
CA ASN A 224 -3.09 4.24 7.49
C ASN A 224 -1.70 3.85 7.00
N PHE A 225 -1.40 4.18 5.75
CA PHE A 225 -0.07 4.06 5.16
C PHE A 225 0.69 5.38 5.30
N GLY A 226 1.94 5.30 5.70
CA GLY A 226 2.84 6.45 5.75
C GLY A 226 4.28 6.02 5.55
N PHE A 227 5.15 6.98 5.18
CA PHE A 227 6.57 6.73 5.03
C PHE A 227 7.30 7.17 6.29
N MET A 228 8.05 6.25 6.89
CA MET A 228 8.94 6.58 8.00
C MET A 228 10.28 7.09 7.45
N GLN A 229 10.79 8.17 8.03
CA GLN A 229 12.13 8.66 7.70
C GLN A 229 13.21 7.99 8.55
N ASP A 230 12.87 7.69 9.80
CA ASP A 230 13.66 7.03 10.83
C ASP A 230 12.71 6.46 11.89
N MET A 231 13.25 5.73 12.88
CA MET A 231 12.46 5.05 13.90
C MET A 231 11.79 6.01 14.90
N GLU A 232 12.43 7.14 15.22
CA GLU A 232 11.92 8.12 16.19
C GLU A 232 10.73 8.89 15.59
N SER A 233 10.92 9.46 14.40
CA SER A 233 9.84 10.12 13.66
C SER A 233 8.71 9.14 13.31
N GLY A 234 9.07 7.88 13.03
CA GLY A 234 8.11 6.79 12.83
C GLY A 234 7.24 6.53 14.06
N ALA A 235 7.83 6.38 15.25
CA ALA A 235 7.09 6.19 16.50
C ALA A 235 6.17 7.38 16.82
N ALA A 236 6.65 8.61 16.61
CA ALA A 236 5.86 9.82 16.79
C ALA A 236 4.66 9.87 15.82
N TRP A 237 4.87 9.50 14.55
CA TRP A 237 3.80 9.40 13.55
C TRP A 237 2.76 8.34 13.94
N VAL A 238 3.20 7.13 14.31
CA VAL A 238 2.29 6.04 14.75
C VAL A 238 1.41 6.52 15.90
N LYS A 239 2.02 7.16 16.92
CA LYS A 239 1.29 7.69 18.07
C LYS A 239 0.25 8.73 17.63
N LYS A 240 0.65 9.70 16.82
CA LYS A 240 -0.24 10.76 16.31
C LYS A 240 -1.45 10.18 15.58
N VAL A 241 -1.24 9.23 14.67
CA VAL A 241 -2.31 8.62 13.86
C VAL A 241 -3.28 7.84 14.75
N LYS A 242 -2.76 7.04 15.70
CA LYS A 242 -3.58 6.23 16.61
C LYS A 242 -4.36 7.09 17.61
N ASP A 243 -3.74 8.13 18.15
CA ASP A 243 -4.40 9.06 19.07
C ASP A 243 -5.52 9.84 18.38
N LEU A 244 -5.32 10.28 17.14
CA LEU A 244 -6.36 10.95 16.37
C LEU A 244 -7.60 10.05 16.20
N ALA A 245 -7.40 8.80 15.79
CA ALA A 245 -8.49 7.85 15.61
C ALA A 245 -9.26 7.56 16.91
N ARG A 246 -8.54 7.43 18.04
CA ARG A 246 -9.16 7.16 19.34
C ARG A 246 -9.90 8.37 19.88
N ASN A 247 -9.26 9.54 19.87
CA ASN A 247 -9.76 10.73 20.54
C ASN A 247 -10.92 11.38 19.76
N GLU A 248 -10.84 11.41 18.43
CA GLU A 248 -11.83 12.11 17.59
C GLU A 248 -12.93 11.19 17.05
N TYR A 249 -12.63 9.90 16.88
CA TYR A 249 -13.54 8.96 16.21
C TYR A 249 -13.88 7.72 17.04
N ASN A 250 -13.29 7.54 18.22
CA ASN A 250 -13.45 6.34 19.05
C ASN A 250 -13.19 5.03 18.26
N ARG A 251 -12.15 5.05 17.41
CA ARG A 251 -11.72 3.91 16.58
C ARG A 251 -10.25 3.60 16.82
N ASP A 252 -9.89 2.33 16.62
CA ASP A 252 -8.49 1.92 16.51
C ASP A 252 -8.08 1.88 15.04
N LEU A 253 -6.92 2.48 14.75
CA LEU A 253 -6.35 2.57 13.41
C LEU A 253 -4.98 1.89 13.40
N GLY A 254 -4.82 0.90 12.52
CA GLY A 254 -3.52 0.29 12.27
C GLY A 254 -2.64 1.19 11.43
N THR A 255 -1.33 0.93 11.44
CA THR A 255 -0.36 1.68 10.62
C THR A 255 0.54 0.74 9.84
N PHE A 256 0.83 1.09 8.60
CA PHE A 256 1.81 0.41 7.75
C PHE A 256 2.81 1.41 7.16
N THR A 257 4.05 0.97 6.97
CA THR A 257 5.06 1.71 6.20
C THR A 257 5.58 0.89 5.03
N ALA A 258 6.17 1.53 4.04
CA ALA A 258 6.91 0.85 2.98
C ALA A 258 8.42 0.87 3.28
N CYS A 259 9.10 -0.23 2.98
CA CYS A 259 10.54 -0.40 3.18
C CYS A 259 11.14 -1.15 1.98
N PRO A 260 12.02 -0.55 1.17
CA PRO A 260 12.88 -1.34 0.30
C PRO A 260 13.78 -2.22 1.13
N VAL A 261 13.81 -3.51 0.82
CA VAL A 261 14.59 -4.51 1.56
C VAL A 261 15.61 -5.18 0.65
N ILE A 262 16.84 -5.25 1.15
CA ILE A 262 17.97 -5.85 0.45
C ILE A 262 18.67 -6.75 1.45
N VAL A 263 18.60 -8.06 1.19
CA VAL A 263 19.19 -9.09 2.03
C VAL A 263 20.20 -9.87 1.21
N ARG A 264 21.43 -9.96 1.70
CA ARG A 264 22.49 -10.82 1.11
C ARG A 264 23.12 -11.65 2.22
N GLU A 265 24.05 -12.53 1.89
CA GLU A 265 24.75 -13.34 2.90
C GLU A 265 25.56 -12.46 3.85
N THR A 266 26.16 -11.38 3.32
CA THR A 266 26.95 -10.44 4.10
C THR A 266 26.43 -9.01 4.00
N GLU A 267 26.70 -8.20 5.02
CA GLU A 267 26.42 -6.76 5.01
C GLU A 267 27.10 -6.06 3.83
N LYS A 268 28.33 -6.48 3.51
CA LYS A 268 29.10 -5.93 2.40
C LYS A 268 28.37 -6.13 1.07
N GLU A 269 27.95 -7.35 0.78
CA GLU A 269 27.20 -7.67 -0.46
C GLU A 269 25.88 -6.90 -0.52
N ALA A 270 25.16 -6.77 0.60
CA ALA A 270 23.90 -6.01 0.64
C ALA A 270 24.12 -4.53 0.32
N LYS A 271 25.18 -3.92 0.89
CA LYS A 271 25.56 -2.52 0.61
C LYS A 271 26.06 -2.32 -0.82
N GLU A 272 26.85 -3.25 -1.34
CA GLU A 272 27.32 -3.22 -2.73
C GLU A 272 26.14 -3.33 -3.71
N TYR A 273 25.15 -4.20 -3.43
CA TYR A 273 23.96 -4.28 -4.24
C TYR A 273 23.10 -3.02 -4.15
N TYR A 274 22.93 -2.43 -2.96
CA TYR A 274 22.24 -1.15 -2.80
C TYR A 274 22.89 -0.05 -3.64
N ASP A 275 24.22 0.11 -3.53
CA ASP A 275 24.96 1.06 -4.34
C ASP A 275 24.80 0.79 -5.84
N TYR A 276 24.83 -0.48 -6.24
CA TYR A 276 24.63 -0.88 -7.63
C TYR A 276 23.27 -0.43 -8.17
N TYR A 277 22.15 -0.86 -7.58
CA TYR A 277 20.85 -0.58 -8.18
C TYR A 277 20.36 0.86 -7.94
N VAL A 278 20.81 1.50 -6.86
CA VAL A 278 20.43 2.89 -6.54
C VAL A 278 21.36 3.90 -7.19
N ASN A 279 22.66 3.81 -6.92
CA ASN A 279 23.61 4.86 -7.32
C ASN A 279 24.12 4.66 -8.75
N GLN A 280 24.49 3.42 -9.10
CA GLN A 280 25.10 3.14 -10.41
C GLN A 280 24.05 2.93 -11.51
N LYS A 281 22.92 2.30 -11.18
CA LYS A 281 21.84 1.96 -12.12
C LYS A 281 20.54 2.71 -11.87
N GLY A 282 20.47 3.62 -10.90
CA GLY A 282 19.27 4.43 -10.67
C GLY A 282 18.83 5.16 -11.93
N ASP A 283 17.53 5.11 -12.22
CA ASP A 283 16.92 5.98 -13.23
C ASP A 283 16.63 7.34 -12.60
N TRP A 284 17.67 8.15 -12.57
CA TRP A 284 17.64 9.49 -12.00
C TRP A 284 16.77 10.47 -12.79
N GLU A 285 16.53 10.22 -14.08
CA GLU A 285 15.64 11.05 -14.91
C GLU A 285 14.19 10.82 -14.48
N ALA A 286 13.76 9.56 -14.38
CA ALA A 286 12.43 9.24 -13.85
C ALA A 286 12.25 9.76 -12.42
N CYS A 287 13.28 9.62 -11.57
CA CYS A 287 13.25 10.15 -10.20
C CYS A 287 13.07 11.68 -10.19
N GLU A 288 13.76 12.43 -11.05
CA GLU A 288 13.61 13.89 -11.11
C GLU A 288 12.23 14.29 -11.62
N ASN A 289 11.69 13.60 -12.64
CA ASN A 289 10.32 13.81 -13.11
C ASN A 289 9.30 13.65 -11.97
N ILE A 290 9.48 12.65 -11.10
CA ILE A 290 8.61 12.44 -9.93
C ILE A 290 8.77 13.58 -8.92
N CYS A 291 9.99 14.00 -8.61
CA CYS A 291 10.25 15.11 -7.71
C CYS A 291 9.60 16.42 -8.19
N GLU A 292 9.67 16.70 -9.50
CA GLU A 292 9.00 17.84 -10.13
C GLU A 292 7.48 17.77 -9.96
N VAL A 293 6.88 16.61 -10.26
CA VAL A 293 5.43 16.41 -10.14
C VAL A 293 4.96 16.53 -8.69
N LEU A 294 5.71 15.97 -7.74
CA LEU A 294 5.41 16.06 -6.31
C LEU A 294 5.69 17.46 -5.73
N GLN A 295 6.23 18.37 -6.54
CA GLN A 295 6.66 19.70 -6.11
C GLN A 295 7.58 19.63 -4.88
N VAL A 296 8.44 18.62 -4.82
CA VAL A 296 9.43 18.50 -3.75
C VAL A 296 10.48 19.59 -3.97
N GLN A 297 10.30 20.72 -3.30
CA GLN A 297 11.16 21.87 -3.50
C GLN A 297 12.55 21.62 -2.89
N SER A 298 13.58 21.67 -3.73
CA SER A 298 15.00 21.67 -3.34
C SER A 298 15.39 22.82 -2.41
N GLN A 299 14.57 23.86 -2.29
CA GLN A 299 14.89 25.09 -1.55
C GLN A 299 14.72 25.00 -0.03
N ASN A 300 14.04 23.96 0.50
CA ASN A 300 13.83 23.79 1.94
C ASN A 300 14.75 22.74 2.59
N HIS A 301 15.65 22.16 1.82
CA HIS A 301 16.56 21.11 2.27
C HIS A 301 17.99 21.42 1.84
N SER A 302 18.98 21.01 2.63
CA SER A 302 20.37 21.02 2.19
C SER A 302 20.52 20.11 0.97
N ALA A 303 21.49 20.39 0.09
CA ALA A 303 21.74 19.57 -1.10
C ALA A 303 21.93 18.08 -0.73
N GLU A 304 22.56 17.80 0.41
CA GLU A 304 22.75 16.43 0.92
C GLU A 304 21.42 15.77 1.34
N MET A 305 20.52 16.50 2.00
CA MET A 305 19.20 15.99 2.36
C MET A 305 18.34 15.72 1.13
N TYR A 306 18.39 16.60 0.13
CA TYR A 306 17.67 16.38 -1.13
C TYR A 306 18.20 15.16 -1.88
N GLN A 307 19.53 14.98 -1.91
CA GLN A 307 20.13 13.80 -2.53
C GLN A 307 19.74 12.50 -1.83
N LYS A 308 19.81 12.44 -0.50
CA LYS A 308 19.34 11.28 0.30
C LYS A 308 17.86 10.99 0.10
N PHE A 309 17.05 12.03 -0.06
CA PHE A 309 15.63 11.88 -0.40
C PHE A 309 15.48 11.20 -1.76
N LYS A 310 16.18 11.66 -2.81
CA LYS A 310 16.14 11.05 -4.14
C LYS A 310 16.62 9.61 -4.14
N GLU A 311 17.71 9.31 -3.43
CA GLU A 311 18.20 7.92 -3.25
C GLU A 311 17.13 7.00 -2.68
N ARG A 312 16.32 7.46 -1.71
CA ARG A 312 15.20 6.66 -1.16
C ARG A 312 14.06 6.49 -2.16
N PHE A 313 13.79 7.49 -3.00
CA PHE A 313 12.84 7.35 -4.10
C PHE A 313 13.28 6.29 -5.09
N VAL A 314 14.55 6.35 -5.49
CA VAL A 314 15.17 5.35 -6.36
C VAL A 314 15.13 3.96 -5.73
N ALA A 315 15.45 3.85 -4.44
CA ALA A 315 15.49 2.57 -3.73
C ALA A 315 14.12 1.86 -3.65
N GLY A 316 13.06 2.61 -3.36
CA GLY A 316 11.77 2.01 -3.04
C GLY A 316 10.69 3.03 -2.73
N TRP A 317 10.52 4.01 -3.62
CA TRP A 317 9.42 4.99 -3.54
C TRP A 317 9.40 5.81 -2.24
N GLY A 318 10.57 6.16 -1.70
CA GLY A 318 10.72 7.00 -0.51
C GLY A 318 10.63 6.25 0.82
N GLY A 319 10.48 4.92 0.78
CA GLY A 319 10.49 4.05 1.96
C GLY A 319 11.83 4.06 2.70
N TYR A 320 11.78 3.65 3.98
CA TYR A 320 12.99 3.49 4.80
C TYR A 320 13.75 2.23 4.37
N PRO A 321 14.98 2.34 3.81
CA PRO A 321 15.71 1.17 3.33
C PRO A 321 16.19 0.28 4.47
N ILE A 322 15.98 -1.03 4.32
CA ILE A 322 16.50 -2.07 5.21
C ILE A 322 17.52 -2.89 4.40
N VAL A 323 18.81 -2.68 4.69
CA VAL A 323 19.93 -3.24 3.93
C VAL A 323 20.87 -3.96 4.89
N GLY A 324 21.14 -5.25 4.66
CA GLY A 324 22.09 -5.99 5.48
C GLY A 324 22.10 -7.49 5.22
N ASN A 325 22.76 -8.22 6.12
CA ASN A 325 22.63 -9.67 6.21
C ASN A 325 21.30 -10.08 6.89
N PRO A 326 20.95 -11.38 6.95
CA PRO A 326 19.65 -11.82 7.49
C PRO A 326 19.39 -11.37 8.93
N GLU A 327 20.40 -11.42 9.81
CA GLU A 327 20.30 -11.00 11.21
C GLU A 327 20.06 -9.48 11.33
N GLN A 328 20.83 -8.67 10.59
CA GLN A 328 20.67 -7.21 10.58
C GLN A 328 19.30 -6.80 10.05
N VAL A 329 18.80 -7.49 9.03
CA VAL A 329 17.47 -7.22 8.46
C VAL A 329 16.38 -7.61 9.46
N ALA A 330 16.51 -8.75 10.16
CA ALA A 330 15.60 -9.15 11.21
C ALA A 330 15.60 -8.15 12.37
N ASP A 331 16.76 -7.71 12.84
CA ASP A 331 16.91 -6.69 13.89
C ASP A 331 16.24 -5.37 13.49
N LYS A 332 16.38 -4.94 12.23
CA LYS A 332 15.72 -3.72 11.73
C LYS A 332 14.20 -3.86 11.68
N LEU A 333 13.67 -5.05 11.38
CA LEU A 333 12.24 -5.32 11.45
C LEU A 333 11.73 -5.38 12.91
N VAL A 334 12.57 -5.80 13.86
CA VAL A 334 12.29 -5.67 15.30
C VAL A 334 12.25 -4.22 15.74
N ASP A 335 13.25 -3.42 15.38
CA ASP A 335 13.28 -1.97 15.61
C ASP A 335 12.00 -1.32 15.06
N LEU A 336 11.64 -1.67 13.82
CA LEU A 336 10.45 -1.18 13.16
C LEU A 336 9.18 -1.54 13.95
N SER A 337 9.02 -2.80 14.36
CA SER A 337 7.88 -3.22 15.19
C SER A 337 7.82 -2.48 16.52
N ASN A 338 8.98 -2.15 17.13
CA ASN A 338 9.05 -1.42 18.39
C ASN A 338 8.59 0.04 18.30
N THR A 339 8.55 0.63 17.11
CA THR A 339 7.89 1.94 16.88
C THR A 339 6.36 1.89 17.10
N GLY A 340 5.78 0.68 17.15
CA GLY A 340 4.35 0.45 17.26
C GLY A 340 3.61 0.36 15.92
N VAL A 341 4.33 0.35 14.78
CA VAL A 341 3.73 0.07 13.47
C VAL A 341 3.19 -1.36 13.42
N ASN A 342 2.06 -1.54 12.73
CA ASN A 342 1.41 -2.84 12.65
C ASN A 342 1.98 -3.72 11.53
N GLY A 343 2.55 -3.12 10.48
CA GLY A 343 3.19 -3.86 9.42
C GLY A 343 4.06 -3.05 8.48
N ALA A 344 4.75 -3.77 7.60
CA ALA A 344 5.59 -3.22 6.56
C ALA A 344 5.23 -3.82 5.20
N LEU A 345 5.13 -2.96 4.18
CA LEU A 345 5.17 -3.41 2.79
C LEU A 345 6.63 -3.40 2.35
N LEU A 346 7.17 -4.59 2.13
CA LEU A 346 8.53 -4.76 1.68
C LEU A 346 8.57 -4.68 0.15
N THR A 347 9.49 -3.87 -0.37
CA THR A 347 9.70 -3.71 -1.81
C THR A 347 11.07 -4.25 -2.20
N MET A 348 11.13 -4.85 -3.39
CA MET A 348 12.31 -5.53 -3.92
C MET A 348 12.49 -5.13 -5.40
N VAL A 349 13.72 -5.26 -5.91
CA VAL A 349 14.00 -5.07 -7.35
C VAL A 349 13.41 -6.22 -8.16
N ASP A 350 13.53 -7.45 -7.65
CA ASP A 350 12.90 -8.64 -8.21
C ASP A 350 12.26 -9.49 -7.12
N TYR A 351 10.93 -9.46 -7.03
CA TYR A 351 10.22 -10.23 -6.00
C TYR A 351 10.36 -11.74 -6.18
N ASN A 352 10.47 -12.25 -7.41
CA ASN A 352 10.55 -13.69 -7.64
C ASN A 352 11.91 -14.26 -7.27
N GLU A 353 12.98 -13.48 -7.47
CA GLU A 353 14.35 -13.87 -7.09
C GLU A 353 14.67 -13.60 -5.61
N GLU A 354 14.17 -12.48 -5.05
CA GLU A 354 14.54 -12.04 -3.69
C GLU A 354 13.71 -12.73 -2.59
N LEU A 355 12.44 -13.07 -2.86
CA LEU A 355 11.55 -13.68 -1.86
C LEU A 355 12.06 -15.04 -1.35
N PRO A 356 12.55 -15.99 -2.18
CA PRO A 356 13.08 -17.26 -1.67
C PRO A 356 14.17 -17.05 -0.61
N PHE A 357 15.15 -16.20 -0.89
CA PHE A 357 16.24 -15.92 0.05
C PHE A 357 15.73 -15.25 1.34
N PHE A 358 14.86 -14.24 1.22
CA PHE A 358 14.25 -13.60 2.39
C PHE A 358 13.46 -14.61 3.24
N ASN A 359 12.65 -15.44 2.58
CA ASN A 359 11.79 -16.41 3.25
C ASN A 359 12.61 -17.48 3.97
N ASP A 360 13.69 -17.95 3.37
CA ASP A 360 14.53 -19.00 3.95
C ASP A 360 15.42 -18.46 5.08
N ARG A 361 15.89 -17.21 4.98
CA ARG A 361 16.93 -16.68 5.87
C ARG A 361 16.42 -15.71 6.92
N VAL A 362 15.40 -14.90 6.62
CA VAL A 362 14.91 -13.85 7.54
C VAL A 362 13.67 -14.32 8.30
N MET A 363 12.72 -15.00 7.65
CA MET A 363 11.46 -15.41 8.31
C MET A 363 11.68 -16.26 9.57
N PRO A 364 12.62 -17.23 9.63
CA PRO A 364 12.91 -17.96 10.85
C PRO A 364 13.40 -17.06 12.00
N LEU A 365 14.20 -16.04 11.68
CA LEU A 365 14.71 -15.08 12.66
C LEU A 365 13.58 -14.20 13.21
N LEU A 366 12.62 -13.80 12.38
CA LEU A 366 11.44 -13.06 12.83
C LEU A 366 10.55 -13.90 13.76
N LYS A 367 10.46 -15.22 13.53
CA LYS A 367 9.79 -16.15 14.46
C LYS A 367 10.55 -16.27 15.77
N GLN A 368 11.88 -16.44 15.72
CA GLN A 368 12.72 -16.48 16.91
C GLN A 368 12.62 -15.20 17.74
N ALA A 369 12.52 -14.04 17.08
CA ALA A 369 12.31 -12.75 17.74
C ALA A 369 10.88 -12.52 18.26
N GLY A 370 9.96 -13.48 18.07
CA GLY A 370 8.57 -13.39 18.51
C GLY A 370 7.72 -12.38 17.74
N LEU A 371 8.15 -11.96 16.55
CA LEU A 371 7.34 -11.09 15.69
C LEU A 371 6.27 -11.86 14.92
N ARG A 372 6.49 -13.15 14.69
CA ARG A 372 5.64 -14.01 13.86
C ARG A 372 5.50 -15.41 14.48
N ASN A 373 4.37 -16.06 14.22
CA ASN A 373 4.08 -17.44 14.66
C ASN A 373 4.54 -18.49 13.63
#